data_AF-A0AAX1UDL5-F1
#
_entry.id   AF-A0AAX1UDL5-F1
#
_cell.length_a   1.000
_cell.length_b   1.000
_cell.length_c   1.000
_cell.angle_alpha   90.00
_cell.angle_beta   90.00
_cell.angle_gamma   90.00
#
_symmetry.space_group_name_H-M   'P 1'
#
loop_
_entity.id
_entity.type
_entity.pdbx_description
1 polymer ?
#
loop_
_entity_poly.entity_id
_entity_poly.type
_entity_poly.pdbx_seq_one_letter_code
_entity_poly.pdbx_strand_id
1 'polypeptide(L)'
;MEIKDIYFDPAYHTEVLSFQVNNGSGFLYEVYYDEDEHQYIQLCAGNKPLVELEDECYFISTHEAFLRCGLQDDEVLPYTWDTTYTSLQDAFHKLQPLFQSLMNGEYRLMLCECIPTKGDHSFFWNSEAGYASASCTFDDMKYIEGRPLFLYPSQSVKRYNPRQMEYYEKHSEAYAIAYYIGGFGCVLLDGHHKACAAAKCGRKLKTAVIVPVRTTHMRTPLPHKTDSIQSRKWDQDIVQNCKKYMTVIDAIHIEDIDLKTAQQIADATINQNVKEIKSYDIYSIALRLYADADQRLLPYVKCYLFDDFFHIYHAELIEILSKNVNEEIQKIFLEYIIQYDNIDDDLYQILCDNI
;
A
#
# COMPACT_ATOMS: atom_id res chain seq x y z
N MET A 1 6.23 -24.95 14.02
CA MET A 1 6.13 -24.19 12.75
C MET A 1 6.87 -24.93 11.67
N GLU A 2 6.36 -24.88 10.45
CA GLU A 2 6.92 -25.60 9.31
C GLU A 2 6.75 -24.76 8.05
N ILE A 3 7.82 -24.58 7.28
CA ILE A 3 7.75 -23.97 5.94
C ILE A 3 7.04 -24.96 5.01
N LYS A 4 6.06 -24.50 4.26
CA LYS A 4 5.32 -25.30 3.28
C LYS A 4 5.91 -25.16 1.88
N ASP A 5 6.08 -23.93 1.41
CA ASP A 5 6.62 -23.65 0.08
C ASP A 5 7.22 -22.24 -0.01
N ILE A 6 8.01 -22.00 -1.06
CA ILE A 6 8.48 -20.68 -1.47
C ILE A 6 8.23 -20.54 -2.97
N TYR A 7 7.38 -19.60 -3.35
CA TYR A 7 6.92 -19.44 -4.72
C TYR A 7 6.70 -17.97 -5.05
N PHE A 8 6.71 -17.63 -6.34
CA PHE A 8 6.30 -16.31 -6.80
C PHE A 8 4.77 -16.25 -6.85
N ASP A 9 4.16 -15.32 -6.11
CA ASP A 9 2.72 -15.14 -6.09
C ASP A 9 2.33 -14.02 -7.08
N PRO A 10 1.63 -14.33 -8.19
CA PRO A 10 1.24 -13.32 -9.16
C PRO A 10 0.31 -12.25 -8.59
N ALA A 11 -0.49 -12.56 -7.57
CA ALA A 11 -1.42 -11.60 -6.96
C ALA A 11 -0.68 -10.51 -6.18
N TYR A 12 0.52 -10.82 -5.68
CA TYR A 12 1.34 -9.87 -4.93
C TYR A 12 2.58 -9.39 -5.68
N HIS A 13 2.82 -9.92 -6.88
CA HIS A 13 3.98 -9.62 -7.72
C HIS A 13 5.34 -9.81 -7.02
N THR A 14 5.45 -10.78 -6.10
CA THR A 14 6.68 -11.02 -5.34
C THR A 14 6.80 -12.47 -4.88
N GLU A 15 7.99 -12.86 -4.42
CA GLU A 15 8.20 -14.14 -3.75
C GLU A 15 7.52 -14.17 -2.38
N VAL A 16 6.92 -15.31 -2.08
CA VAL A 16 6.18 -15.58 -0.86
C VAL A 16 6.68 -16.87 -0.25
N LEU A 17 6.87 -16.86 1.08
CA LEU A 17 7.13 -18.07 1.87
C LEU A 17 5.86 -18.43 2.63
N SER A 18 5.25 -19.57 2.29
CA SER A 18 4.11 -20.11 3.03
C SER A 18 4.58 -20.98 4.19
N PHE A 19 3.91 -20.89 5.34
CA PHE A 19 4.26 -21.65 6.53
C PHE A 19 3.04 -21.95 7.40
N GLN A 20 3.11 -23.06 8.12
CA GLN A 20 2.11 -23.46 9.08
C GLN A 20 2.57 -23.16 10.50
N VAL A 21 1.73 -22.47 11.27
CA VAL A 21 1.86 -22.34 12.73
C VAL A 21 1.08 -23.47 13.39
N ASN A 22 1.80 -24.28 14.16
CA ASN A 22 1.26 -25.35 15.01
C ASN A 22 1.72 -25.05 16.43
N ASN A 23 0.78 -24.97 17.38
CA ASN A 23 0.97 -24.55 18.77
C ASN A 23 1.40 -23.08 18.95
N GLY A 24 0.82 -22.19 18.15
CA GLY A 24 0.90 -20.75 18.39
C GLY A 24 0.15 -20.37 19.67
N SER A 25 0.64 -19.37 20.39
CA SER A 25 0.02 -18.90 21.64
C SER A 25 -1.31 -18.18 21.40
N GLY A 26 -1.58 -17.71 20.18
CA GLY A 26 -2.76 -16.93 19.85
C GLY A 26 -2.80 -15.57 20.55
N PHE A 27 -1.63 -15.01 20.90
CA PHE A 27 -1.52 -13.65 21.42
C PHE A 27 -1.86 -12.61 20.34
N LEU A 28 -1.37 -12.79 19.11
CA LEU A 28 -1.73 -11.97 17.95
C LEU A 28 -2.75 -12.73 17.10
N TYR A 29 -3.95 -12.18 16.91
CA TYR A 29 -5.06 -12.87 16.25
C TYR A 29 -6.09 -11.94 15.64
N GLU A 30 -6.80 -12.44 14.64
CA GLU A 30 -7.97 -11.76 14.05
C GLU A 30 -9.28 -12.23 14.70
N VAL A 31 -10.24 -11.32 14.76
CA VAL A 31 -11.63 -11.56 15.14
C VAL A 31 -12.51 -11.09 13.99
N TYR A 32 -13.37 -11.98 13.50
CA TYR A 32 -14.39 -11.68 12.51
C TYR A 32 -15.75 -11.59 13.21
N TYR A 33 -16.50 -10.53 12.94
CA TYR A 33 -17.84 -10.34 13.50
C TYR A 33 -18.70 -9.45 12.60
N ASP A 34 -20.02 -9.55 12.77
CA ASP A 34 -21.01 -8.72 12.09
C ASP A 34 -21.60 -7.70 13.09
N GLU A 35 -21.79 -6.46 12.66
CA GLU A 35 -22.48 -5.39 13.41
C GLU A 35 -23.24 -4.49 12.41
N ASP A 36 -24.52 -4.21 12.67
CA ASP A 36 -25.37 -3.31 11.87
C ASP A 36 -25.33 -3.54 10.33
N GLU A 37 -25.38 -4.81 9.90
CA GLU A 37 -25.30 -5.25 8.49
C GLU A 37 -23.92 -5.12 7.84
N HIS A 38 -22.88 -4.79 8.60
CA HIS A 38 -21.50 -4.68 8.13
C HIS A 38 -20.66 -5.78 8.77
N GLN A 39 -19.65 -6.28 8.06
CA GLN A 39 -18.69 -7.23 8.63
C GLN A 39 -17.42 -6.50 9.00
N TYR A 40 -16.73 -7.00 10.01
CA TYR A 40 -15.53 -6.38 10.54
C TYR A 40 -14.46 -7.43 10.82
N ILE A 41 -13.21 -7.03 10.57
CA ILE A 41 -12.00 -7.73 10.97
C ILE A 41 -11.29 -6.89 12.01
N GLN A 42 -11.13 -7.43 13.22
CA GLN A 42 -10.35 -6.80 14.28
C GLN A 42 -9.07 -7.58 14.52
N LEU A 43 -7.91 -6.94 14.36
CA LEU A 43 -6.62 -7.48 14.78
C LEU A 43 -6.39 -7.16 16.25
N CYS A 44 -6.12 -8.18 17.04
CA CYS A 44 -5.92 -8.08 18.49
C CYS A 44 -4.51 -8.54 18.89
N ALA A 45 -3.95 -7.89 19.92
CA ALA A 45 -2.79 -8.36 20.67
C ALA A 45 -3.17 -8.58 22.15
N GLY A 46 -3.28 -9.85 22.55
CA GLY A 46 -3.79 -10.23 23.86
C GLY A 46 -5.23 -9.76 24.05
N ASN A 47 -5.48 -8.92 25.05
CA ASN A 47 -6.79 -8.35 25.34
C ASN A 47 -6.96 -6.92 24.82
N LYS A 48 -6.19 -6.53 23.80
CA LYS A 48 -6.18 -5.17 23.24
C LYS A 48 -6.45 -5.22 21.73
N PRO A 49 -7.47 -4.50 21.23
CA PRO A 49 -7.61 -4.30 19.79
C PRO A 49 -6.49 -3.37 19.29
N LEU A 50 -5.85 -3.74 18.17
CA LEU A 50 -4.83 -2.94 17.48
C LEU A 50 -5.43 -2.16 16.32
N VAL A 51 -6.27 -2.82 15.53
CA VAL A 51 -7.04 -2.19 14.47
C VAL A 51 -8.36 -2.93 14.31
N GLU A 52 -9.38 -2.22 13.84
CA GLU A 52 -10.61 -2.77 13.31
C GLU A 52 -10.77 -2.20 11.90
N LEU A 53 -10.98 -3.10 10.95
CA LEU A 53 -11.25 -2.81 9.56
C LEU A 53 -12.64 -3.32 9.27
N GLU A 54 -13.48 -2.45 8.73
CA GLU A 54 -14.71 -2.87 8.08
C GLU A 54 -14.42 -3.66 6.81
N ASP A 55 -14.94 -4.87 6.75
CA ASP A 55 -14.86 -5.81 5.64
C ASP A 55 -16.25 -5.85 4.99
N GLU A 56 -16.57 -4.84 4.18
CA GLU A 56 -17.86 -4.85 3.48
C GLU A 56 -17.88 -5.96 2.42
N CYS A 57 -18.67 -6.98 2.73
CA CYS A 57 -19.16 -7.95 1.78
C CYS A 57 -19.90 -7.30 0.60
N TYR A 58 -19.27 -7.38 -0.57
CA TYR A 58 -19.84 -7.71 -1.88
C TYR A 58 -20.83 -6.77 -2.60
N PHE A 59 -21.36 -5.66 -2.06
CA PHE A 59 -22.49 -5.00 -2.77
C PHE A 59 -22.61 -3.47 -2.80
N ILE A 60 -21.64 -2.65 -2.36
CA ILE A 60 -21.82 -1.19 -2.38
C ILE A 60 -20.66 -0.47 -3.09
N SER A 61 -21.01 0.31 -4.11
CA SER A 61 -20.12 0.76 -5.19
C SER A 61 -19.07 1.81 -4.83
N THR A 62 -19.12 2.42 -3.64
CA THR A 62 -18.18 3.45 -3.18
C THR A 62 -18.35 3.63 -1.66
N HIS A 63 -17.75 2.78 -0.85
CA HIS A 63 -17.63 3.02 0.59
C HIS A 63 -16.16 3.01 1.01
N GLU A 64 -15.77 4.03 1.75
CA GLU A 64 -14.50 4.07 2.45
C GLU A 64 -14.61 3.09 3.63
N ALA A 65 -13.88 1.98 3.61
CA ALA A 65 -13.86 1.06 4.74
C ALA A 65 -13.44 1.80 6.03
N PHE A 66 -14.24 1.67 7.09
CA PHE A 66 -13.87 2.27 8.36
C PHE A 66 -12.69 1.51 8.97
N LEU A 67 -11.55 2.21 9.14
CA LEU A 67 -10.41 1.70 9.88
C LEU A 67 -10.22 2.45 11.20
N ARG A 68 -10.36 1.72 12.31
CA ARG A 68 -10.17 2.23 13.67
C ARG A 68 -8.88 1.69 14.25
N CYS A 69 -7.89 2.54 14.45
CA CYS A 69 -6.65 2.16 15.14
C CYS A 69 -6.84 2.15 16.66
N GLY A 70 -6.68 1.00 17.30
CA GLY A 70 -6.57 0.84 18.76
C GLY A 70 -5.15 1.18 19.24
N LEU A 71 -4.74 2.44 19.07
CA LEU A 71 -3.38 2.91 19.35
C LEU A 71 -2.96 2.64 20.79
N GLN A 72 -1.85 1.93 20.97
CA GLN A 72 -1.32 1.58 22.28
C GLN A 72 -0.17 2.49 22.69
N ASP A 73 -0.12 2.88 23.97
CA ASP A 73 1.05 3.54 24.57
C ASP A 73 2.14 2.50 24.97
N ASP A 74 1.83 1.21 24.96
CA ASP A 74 2.75 0.10 25.22
C ASP A 74 3.32 -0.49 23.91
N GLU A 75 4.44 -1.21 23.99
CA GLU A 75 4.94 -1.99 22.86
C GLU A 75 3.96 -3.14 22.54
N VAL A 76 3.63 -3.28 21.26
CA VAL A 76 2.74 -4.33 20.77
C VAL A 76 3.43 -5.69 20.82
N LEU A 77 4.72 -5.71 20.45
CA LEU A 77 5.56 -6.89 20.51
C LEU A 77 6.57 -6.75 21.65
N PRO A 78 6.93 -7.84 22.34
CA PRO A 78 7.87 -7.80 23.45
C PRO A 78 9.34 -7.58 23.03
N TYR A 79 9.61 -7.39 21.74
CA TYR A 79 10.95 -7.26 21.17
C TYR A 79 10.96 -6.16 20.12
N THR A 80 12.01 -5.33 20.13
CA THR A 80 12.33 -4.40 19.04
C THR A 80 13.19 -5.09 18.00
N TRP A 81 12.87 -4.94 16.72
CA TRP A 81 13.57 -5.67 15.65
C TRP A 81 14.34 -4.72 14.75
N ASP A 82 15.53 -4.31 15.16
CA ASP A 82 16.47 -3.62 14.27
C ASP A 82 17.25 -4.66 13.46
N THR A 83 16.70 -5.08 12.31
CA THR A 83 17.22 -6.23 11.57
C THR A 83 17.06 -6.07 10.08
N THR A 84 18.07 -6.57 9.36
CA THR A 84 18.05 -6.75 7.91
C THR A 84 17.86 -8.22 7.56
N TYR A 85 17.24 -8.48 6.42
CA TYR A 85 17.07 -9.84 5.88
C TYR A 85 17.80 -9.98 4.55
N THR A 86 18.47 -11.11 4.36
CA THR A 86 19.13 -11.43 3.08
C THR A 86 18.26 -12.31 2.17
N SER A 87 17.20 -12.92 2.71
CA SER A 87 16.27 -13.80 2.01
C SER A 87 14.98 -13.99 2.83
N LEU A 88 13.93 -14.55 2.20
CA LEU A 88 12.71 -14.94 2.90
C LEU A 88 12.96 -15.99 3.98
N GLN A 89 13.87 -16.93 3.74
CA GLN A 89 14.25 -17.95 4.71
C GLN A 89 14.96 -17.32 5.90
N ASP A 90 15.91 -16.40 5.68
CA ASP A 90 16.58 -15.67 6.76
C ASP A 90 15.58 -14.87 7.60
N ALA A 91 14.66 -14.15 6.94
CA ALA A 91 13.55 -13.49 7.61
C ALA A 91 12.73 -14.48 8.45
N PHE A 92 12.28 -15.59 7.85
CA PHE A 92 11.49 -16.59 8.55
C PHE A 92 12.17 -17.10 9.84
N HIS A 93 13.47 -17.41 9.78
CA HIS A 93 14.22 -17.87 10.95
C HIS A 93 14.31 -16.81 12.05
N LYS A 94 14.62 -15.56 11.69
CA LYS A 94 14.75 -14.45 12.64
C LYS A 94 13.40 -14.05 13.26
N LEU A 95 12.31 -14.20 12.51
CA LEU A 95 10.96 -13.86 12.96
C LEU A 95 10.22 -14.98 13.69
N GLN A 96 10.82 -16.17 13.83
CA GLN A 96 10.20 -17.28 14.57
C GLN A 96 9.65 -16.89 15.95
N PRO A 97 10.33 -16.05 16.78
CA PRO A 97 9.78 -15.65 18.06
C PRO A 97 8.41 -14.96 17.99
N LEU A 98 8.16 -14.14 16.96
CA LEU A 98 6.83 -13.54 16.74
C LEU A 98 5.83 -14.52 16.20
N PHE A 99 6.25 -15.43 15.33
CA PHE A 99 5.32 -16.40 14.77
C PHE A 99 4.78 -17.36 15.84
N GLN A 100 5.47 -17.52 16.98
CA GLN A 100 4.91 -18.18 18.17
C GLN A 100 3.78 -17.39 18.84
N SER A 101 3.70 -16.08 18.61
CA SER A 101 2.59 -15.23 19.07
C SER A 101 1.32 -15.39 18.24
N LEU A 102 1.41 -15.90 17.01
CA LEU A 102 0.26 -16.11 16.12
C LEU A 102 -0.69 -17.21 16.63
N MET A 103 -1.90 -17.24 16.11
CA MET A 103 -2.78 -18.40 16.23
C MET A 103 -2.27 -19.59 15.41
N ASN A 104 -2.79 -20.78 15.71
CA ASN A 104 -2.64 -21.91 14.78
C ASN A 104 -3.32 -21.56 13.46
N GLY A 105 -2.61 -21.76 12.35
CA GLY A 105 -3.09 -21.37 11.04
C GLY A 105 -1.99 -21.39 9.99
N GLU A 106 -2.40 -21.27 8.74
CA GLU A 106 -1.48 -21.07 7.64
C GLU A 106 -1.25 -19.56 7.44
N TYR A 107 0.00 -19.20 7.20
CA TYR A 107 0.44 -17.84 7.00
C TYR A 107 1.41 -17.78 5.84
N ARG A 108 1.54 -16.59 5.27
CA ARG A 108 2.52 -16.23 4.26
C ARG A 108 3.42 -15.13 4.80
N LEU A 109 4.70 -15.20 4.47
CA LEU A 109 5.70 -14.17 4.77
C LEU A 109 6.19 -13.58 3.45
N MET A 110 6.28 -12.26 3.43
CA MET A 110 6.68 -11.48 2.26
C MET A 110 7.68 -10.42 2.67
N LEU A 111 8.67 -10.13 1.81
CA LEU A 111 9.53 -8.96 1.93
C LEU A 111 9.11 -7.98 0.83
N CYS A 112 8.48 -6.88 1.20
CA CYS A 112 7.98 -5.87 0.25
C CYS A 112 8.31 -4.45 0.71
N GLU A 113 7.99 -3.47 -0.14
CA GLU A 113 8.12 -2.06 0.17
C GLU A 113 6.74 -1.44 0.39
N CYS A 114 6.44 -1.07 1.63
CA CYS A 114 5.20 -0.41 2.00
C CYS A 114 5.35 1.11 1.95
N ILE A 115 4.24 1.80 1.67
CA ILE A 115 4.16 3.25 1.60
C ILE A 115 3.74 3.78 2.98
N PRO A 116 4.47 4.76 3.57
CA PRO A 116 4.17 5.29 4.91
C PRO A 116 2.99 6.27 4.92
N THR A 117 1.90 5.92 4.22
CA THR A 117 0.64 6.64 4.17
C THR A 117 -0.52 5.71 4.53
N LYS A 118 -1.69 6.28 4.82
CA LYS A 118 -2.96 5.55 4.96
C LYS A 118 -3.68 5.31 3.62
N GLY A 119 -3.02 5.58 2.49
CA GLY A 119 -3.63 5.44 1.16
C GLY A 119 -4.51 6.63 0.72
N ASP A 120 -4.47 7.75 1.43
CA ASP A 120 -5.25 8.97 1.19
C ASP A 120 -4.35 10.22 1.14
N HIS A 121 -3.07 10.04 0.76
CA HIS A 121 -1.98 11.03 0.87
C HIS A 121 -1.61 11.47 2.29
N SER A 122 -2.33 11.03 3.32
CA SER A 122 -2.01 11.39 4.70
C SER A 122 -0.92 10.49 5.27
N PHE A 123 -0.10 11.06 6.15
CA PHE A 123 0.94 10.32 6.85
C PHE A 123 0.33 9.24 7.76
N PHE A 124 0.90 8.03 7.75
CA PHE A 124 0.33 6.88 8.46
C PHE A 124 0.08 7.14 9.96
N TRP A 125 0.99 7.86 10.62
CA TRP A 125 0.91 8.13 12.06
C TRP A 125 0.17 9.44 12.38
N ASN A 126 -0.49 10.05 11.40
CA ASN A 126 -1.37 11.19 11.65
C ASN A 126 -2.69 10.68 12.24
N SER A 127 -2.88 10.97 13.51
CA SER A 127 -3.94 10.41 14.33
C SER A 127 -5.23 11.22 14.18
N GLU A 128 -5.82 11.12 13.01
CA GLU A 128 -7.27 11.27 12.89
C GLU A 128 -7.76 9.87 12.57
N ALA A 129 -8.79 9.40 13.27
CA ALA A 129 -9.58 8.28 12.77
C ALA A 129 -9.94 8.67 11.34
N GLY A 130 -9.36 7.96 10.39
CA GLY A 130 -9.47 8.27 8.99
C GLY A 130 -9.86 6.98 8.34
N TYR A 131 -11.05 7.02 7.77
CA TYR A 131 -11.41 6.31 6.54
C TYR A 131 -10.16 5.85 5.81
N ALA A 132 -9.94 4.56 5.85
CA ALA A 132 -8.97 3.93 5.00
C ALA A 132 -9.79 3.38 3.86
N SER A 133 -9.61 3.88 2.64
CA SER A 133 -10.03 3.07 1.50
C SER A 133 -9.19 1.79 1.59
N ALA A 134 -9.73 0.73 2.17
CA ALA A 134 -9.07 -0.54 2.37
C ALA A 134 -9.85 -1.64 1.65
N SER A 135 -10.70 -1.27 0.70
CA SER A 135 -11.35 -2.23 -0.19
C SER A 135 -11.88 -1.56 -1.47
N CYS A 136 -11.54 -2.21 -2.59
CA CYS A 136 -12.22 -2.35 -3.88
C CYS A 136 -13.08 -1.20 -4.44
N THR A 137 -12.75 -0.74 -5.66
CA THR A 137 -13.74 -0.17 -6.56
C THR A 137 -14.46 -1.29 -7.30
N PHE A 138 -15.79 -1.20 -7.35
CA PHE A 138 -16.63 -1.92 -8.29
C PHE A 138 -16.56 -1.17 -9.64
N ASP A 139 -15.80 -1.69 -10.60
CA ASP A 139 -16.26 -1.64 -11.99
C ASP A 139 -16.67 -3.08 -12.36
N ASP A 140 -17.91 -3.27 -12.81
CA ASP A 140 -18.48 -4.56 -13.23
C ASP A 140 -18.44 -5.76 -12.24
N MET A 141 -18.64 -5.54 -10.92
CA MET A 141 -18.76 -6.62 -9.90
C MET A 141 -17.47 -7.44 -9.65
N LYS A 142 -16.29 -6.91 -9.96
CA LYS A 142 -15.01 -7.58 -9.66
C LYS A 142 -14.48 -7.17 -8.28
N TYR A 143 -14.20 -8.16 -7.44
CA TYR A 143 -13.46 -7.98 -6.20
C TYR A 143 -11.96 -8.01 -6.50
N ILE A 144 -11.26 -6.93 -6.17
CA ILE A 144 -9.80 -6.84 -6.26
C ILE A 144 -9.23 -7.01 -4.85
N GLU A 145 -8.62 -8.17 -4.60
CA GLU A 145 -7.82 -8.38 -3.39
C GLU A 145 -6.52 -7.61 -3.57
N GLY A 146 -6.35 -6.52 -2.81
CA GLY A 146 -5.13 -5.74 -2.92
C GLY A 146 -3.93 -6.45 -2.28
N ARG A 147 -2.74 -5.99 -2.66
CA ARG A 147 -1.48 -6.45 -2.07
C ARG A 147 -1.09 -5.59 -0.86
N PRO A 148 -0.25 -6.11 0.05
CA PRO A 148 0.33 -5.31 1.13
C PRO A 148 1.00 -4.02 0.61
N LEU A 149 0.49 -2.84 1.00
CA LEU A 149 1.00 -1.57 0.49
C LEU A 149 0.99 -0.43 1.50
N PHE A 150 -0.16 -0.03 2.04
CA PHE A 150 -0.30 1.13 2.94
C PHE A 150 -0.16 0.73 4.40
N LEU A 151 0.28 1.67 5.24
CA LEU A 151 0.60 1.41 6.64
C LEU A 151 -0.46 1.99 7.58
N TYR A 152 -0.77 1.23 8.63
CA TYR A 152 -1.60 1.66 9.74
C TYR A 152 -0.83 1.53 11.06
N PRO A 153 -0.86 2.56 11.92
CA PRO A 153 -0.15 2.54 13.18
C PRO A 153 -0.88 1.67 14.21
N SER A 154 -0.16 0.75 14.85
CA SER A 154 -0.63 0.09 16.08
C SER A 154 -0.24 0.81 17.39
N GLN A 155 0.70 1.77 17.33
CA GLN A 155 1.23 2.50 18.49
C GLN A 155 0.77 3.96 18.47
N SER A 156 0.53 4.51 19.65
CA SER A 156 0.19 5.90 19.89
C SER A 156 1.33 6.85 19.52
N VAL A 157 0.99 8.02 18.97
CA VAL A 157 1.96 9.07 18.62
C VAL A 157 2.78 9.57 19.80
N LYS A 158 2.35 9.30 21.05
CA LYS A 158 3.14 9.61 22.26
C LYS A 158 4.46 8.85 22.30
N ARG A 159 4.56 7.72 21.60
CA ARG A 159 5.79 6.92 21.46
C ARG A 159 6.76 7.51 20.46
N TYR A 160 6.37 8.54 19.72
CA TYR A 160 7.28 9.22 18.80
C TYR A 160 8.53 9.71 19.53
N ASN A 161 9.69 9.32 19.00
CA ASN A 161 10.99 9.68 19.52
C ASN A 161 11.84 10.20 18.36
N PRO A 162 12.13 11.51 18.30
CA PRO A 162 12.86 12.09 17.19
C PRO A 162 14.27 11.49 17.05
N ARG A 163 14.93 11.10 18.14
CA ARG A 163 16.28 10.50 18.08
C ARG A 163 16.27 9.12 17.42
N GLN A 164 15.22 8.33 17.65
CA GLN A 164 15.07 7.04 16.96
C GLN A 164 14.75 7.24 15.48
N MET A 165 13.93 8.24 15.16
CA MET A 165 13.63 8.59 13.77
C MET A 165 14.91 9.03 13.03
N GLU A 166 15.69 9.96 13.60
CA GLU A 166 16.99 10.40 13.07
C GLU A 166 18.00 9.26 12.90
N TYR A 167 17.98 8.26 13.80
CA TYR A 167 18.79 7.06 13.65
C TYR A 167 18.38 6.29 12.39
N TYR A 168 17.08 6.04 12.18
CA TYR A 168 16.58 5.28 11.04
C TYR A 168 16.62 6.03 9.70
N GLU A 169 16.75 7.36 9.70
CA GLU A 169 17.10 8.11 8.49
C GLU A 169 18.42 7.60 7.89
N LYS A 170 19.38 7.24 8.75
CA LYS A 170 20.72 6.75 8.36
C LYS A 170 20.81 5.23 8.23
N HIS A 171 19.78 4.50 8.69
CA HIS A 171 19.74 3.03 8.70
C HIS A 171 18.52 2.53 7.90
N SER A 172 18.47 2.91 6.62
CA SER A 172 17.36 2.59 5.70
C SER A 172 17.16 1.11 5.41
N GLU A 173 18.18 0.29 5.68
CA GLU A 173 18.20 -1.13 5.39
C GLU A 173 17.39 -1.98 6.38
N ALA A 174 17.07 -1.43 7.56
CA ALA A 174 16.31 -2.13 8.59
C ALA A 174 14.86 -2.33 8.13
N TYR A 175 14.37 -3.55 8.28
CA TYR A 175 13.00 -3.90 7.94
C TYR A 175 12.04 -3.51 9.07
N ALA A 176 10.90 -2.93 8.72
CA ALA A 176 9.72 -2.89 9.57
C ALA A 176 8.97 -4.23 9.51
N ILE A 177 8.01 -4.43 10.41
CA ILE A 177 7.18 -5.64 10.45
C ILE A 177 5.74 -5.23 10.50
N ALA A 178 4.96 -5.79 9.59
CA ALA A 178 3.54 -5.51 9.50
C ALA A 178 2.71 -6.78 9.37
N TYR A 179 1.44 -6.64 9.74
CA TYR A 179 0.41 -7.65 9.58
C TYR A 179 -0.59 -7.16 8.53
N TYR A 180 -0.82 -7.92 7.48
CA TYR A 180 -1.77 -7.58 6.44
C TYR A 180 -3.21 -7.81 6.93
N ILE A 181 -4.03 -6.76 6.89
CA ILE A 181 -5.40 -6.78 7.44
C ILE A 181 -6.49 -6.76 6.36
N GLY A 182 -6.14 -6.58 5.08
CA GLY A 182 -7.09 -6.59 3.96
C GLY A 182 -6.98 -5.37 3.06
N GLY A 183 -7.51 -5.49 1.84
CA GLY A 183 -7.38 -4.51 0.77
C GLY A 183 -5.93 -4.19 0.44
N PHE A 184 -5.45 -3.04 0.86
CA PHE A 184 -4.03 -2.68 0.71
C PHE A 184 -3.35 -2.43 2.05
N GLY A 185 -4.05 -2.74 3.16
CA GLY A 185 -3.72 -2.30 4.50
C GLY A 185 -2.79 -3.22 5.29
N CYS A 186 -1.76 -2.62 5.87
CA CYS A 186 -0.78 -3.31 6.70
C CYS A 186 -0.65 -2.62 8.06
N VAL A 187 -0.99 -3.33 9.14
CA VAL A 187 -0.82 -2.83 10.51
C VAL A 187 0.63 -3.01 10.91
N LEU A 188 1.35 -1.91 11.16
CA LEU A 188 2.71 -1.96 11.67
C LEU A 188 2.74 -2.55 13.07
N LEU A 189 3.42 -3.67 13.25
CA LEU A 189 3.68 -4.28 14.57
C LEU A 189 4.97 -3.73 15.20
N ASP A 190 5.97 -3.45 14.35
CA ASP A 190 7.24 -2.81 14.71
C ASP A 190 7.71 -1.91 13.56
N GLY A 191 8.38 -0.81 13.89
CA GLY A 191 9.02 0.07 12.91
C GLY A 191 8.34 1.42 12.67
N HIS A 192 7.51 1.93 13.60
CA HIS A 192 6.88 3.26 13.45
C HIS A 192 7.89 4.39 13.21
N HIS A 193 9.04 4.38 13.89
CA HIS A 193 10.10 5.37 13.64
C HIS A 193 10.84 5.14 12.32
N LYS A 194 10.96 3.87 11.86
CA LYS A 194 11.49 3.53 10.52
C LYS A 194 10.58 4.07 9.42
N ALA A 195 9.27 3.90 9.58
CA ALA A 195 8.24 4.45 8.68
C ALA A 195 8.26 5.98 8.67
N CYS A 196 8.45 6.62 9.83
CA CYS A 196 8.59 8.07 9.92
C CYS A 196 9.85 8.57 9.19
N ALA A 197 10.99 7.91 9.38
CA ALA A 197 12.22 8.22 8.65
C ALA A 197 12.06 8.01 7.14
N ALA A 198 11.40 6.92 6.72
CA ALA A 198 11.11 6.65 5.32
C ALA A 198 10.23 7.75 4.68
N ALA A 199 9.17 8.17 5.38
CA ALA A 199 8.30 9.27 4.92
C ALA A 199 9.07 10.59 4.81
N LYS A 200 9.89 10.93 5.81
CA LYS A 200 10.71 12.15 5.81
C LYS A 200 11.70 12.17 4.65
N CYS A 201 12.31 11.02 4.35
CA CYS A 201 13.23 10.86 3.22
C CYS A 201 12.53 10.68 1.86
N GLY A 202 11.20 10.63 1.79
CA GLY A 202 10.47 10.42 0.54
C GLY A 202 10.72 9.05 -0.10
N ARG A 203 10.94 8.01 0.71
CA ARG A 203 11.17 6.63 0.24
C ARG A 203 10.15 5.65 0.80
N LYS A 204 9.92 4.55 0.09
CA LYS A 204 9.15 3.41 0.60
C LYS A 204 9.90 2.72 1.74
N LEU A 205 9.17 1.96 2.56
CA LEU A 205 9.67 1.27 3.74
C LEU A 205 9.82 -0.23 3.47
N LYS A 206 11.05 -0.74 3.56
CA LYS A 206 11.31 -2.20 3.57
C LYS A 206 10.56 -2.84 4.73
N THR A 207 9.68 -3.78 4.42
CA THR A 207 8.73 -4.35 5.39
C THR A 207 8.63 -5.86 5.22
N ALA A 208 8.76 -6.59 6.32
CA ALA A 208 8.40 -7.99 6.40
C ALA A 208 6.92 -8.09 6.77
N VAL A 209 6.10 -8.56 5.83
CA VAL A 209 4.64 -8.62 6.00
C VAL A 209 4.20 -10.05 6.27
N ILE A 210 3.43 -10.21 7.33
CA ILE A 210 2.72 -11.44 7.68
C ILE A 210 1.33 -11.35 7.06
N VAL A 211 1.00 -12.30 6.19
CA VAL A 211 -0.30 -12.40 5.53
C VAL A 211 -1.01 -13.66 6.04
N PRO A 212 -2.13 -13.53 6.77
CA PRO A 212 -2.89 -14.70 7.20
C PRO A 212 -3.60 -15.36 6.02
N VAL A 213 -3.56 -16.69 5.97
CA VAL A 213 -4.49 -17.44 5.12
C VAL A 213 -5.78 -17.61 5.91
N ARG A 214 -6.77 -16.78 5.59
CA ARG A 214 -7.98 -16.61 6.40
C ARG A 214 -8.82 -17.89 6.42
N THR A 215 -9.03 -18.42 7.62
CA THR A 215 -10.07 -19.41 7.90
C THR A 215 -11.07 -18.78 8.86
N THR A 216 -12.33 -18.73 8.47
CA THR A 216 -13.39 -18.01 9.21
C THR A 216 -13.54 -18.55 10.63
N HIS A 217 -13.15 -17.74 11.61
CA HIS A 217 -13.33 -18.02 13.03
C HIS A 217 -14.05 -16.85 13.70
N MET A 218 -15.37 -16.97 13.83
CA MET A 218 -16.16 -15.99 14.55
C MET A 218 -15.76 -16.00 16.04
N ARG A 219 -15.39 -14.82 16.56
CA ARG A 219 -15.10 -14.58 17.98
C ARG A 219 -15.83 -13.32 18.41
N THR A 220 -16.06 -13.17 19.71
CA THR A 220 -16.58 -11.90 20.25
C THR A 220 -15.51 -10.82 20.10
N PRO A 221 -15.83 -9.67 19.47
CA PRO A 221 -14.88 -8.56 19.33
C PRO A 221 -14.53 -7.96 20.70
N LEU A 222 -13.34 -7.39 20.79
CA LEU A 222 -12.94 -6.60 21.94
C LEU A 222 -13.49 -5.16 21.79
N PRO A 223 -13.91 -4.52 22.90
CA PRO A 223 -14.40 -3.16 22.83
C PRO A 223 -13.27 -2.21 22.44
N HIS A 224 -13.52 -1.37 21.43
CA HIS A 224 -12.64 -0.25 21.13
C HIS A 224 -12.73 0.81 22.22
N LYS A 225 -11.58 1.19 22.78
CA LYS A 225 -11.49 2.43 23.55
C LYS A 225 -11.42 3.60 22.59
N THR A 226 -12.44 4.44 22.61
CA THR A 226 -12.46 5.76 21.95
C THR A 226 -11.67 6.79 22.76
N ASP A 227 -10.52 6.40 23.30
CA ASP A 227 -9.64 7.36 23.96
C ASP A 227 -9.20 8.39 22.90
N SER A 228 -9.37 9.67 23.23
CA SER A 228 -9.19 10.81 22.32
C SER A 228 -7.96 10.63 21.42
N ILE A 229 -8.20 10.49 20.12
CA ILE A 229 -7.16 10.32 19.12
C ILE A 229 -6.29 11.60 19.15
N GLN A 230 -5.04 11.48 19.59
CA GLN A 230 -4.20 12.64 19.88
C GLN A 230 -3.42 13.11 18.67
N SER A 231 -3.88 14.16 17.97
CA SER A 231 -3.18 14.70 16.80
C SER A 231 -1.81 15.29 17.13
N ARG A 232 -0.86 15.02 16.22
CA ARG A 232 0.49 15.62 16.21
C ARG A 232 0.66 16.39 14.91
N LYS A 233 1.24 17.59 14.98
CA LYS A 233 1.74 18.27 13.78
C LYS A 233 3.06 17.62 13.34
N TRP A 234 3.07 17.08 12.14
CA TRP A 234 4.23 16.45 11.53
C TRP A 234 5.08 17.46 10.75
N ASP A 235 6.36 17.14 10.57
CA ASP A 235 7.29 17.95 9.79
C ASP A 235 6.74 18.17 8.36
N GLN A 236 6.94 19.37 7.80
CA GLN A 236 6.44 19.70 6.47
C GLN A 236 6.97 18.75 5.40
N ASP A 237 8.23 18.34 5.49
CA ASP A 237 8.83 17.39 4.54
C ASP A 237 8.09 16.04 4.54
N ILE A 238 7.70 15.53 5.72
CA ILE A 238 6.91 14.29 5.84
C ILE A 238 5.58 14.48 5.13
N VAL A 239 4.86 15.57 5.44
CA VAL A 239 3.54 15.84 4.86
C VAL A 239 3.61 15.99 3.34
N GLN A 240 4.60 16.72 2.83
CA GLN A 240 4.74 16.93 1.38
C GLN A 240 5.20 15.68 0.64
N ASN A 241 6.09 14.89 1.23
CA ASN A 241 6.49 13.62 0.62
C ASN A 241 5.34 12.61 0.60
N CYS A 242 4.51 12.56 1.65
CA CYS A 242 3.34 11.68 1.69
C CYS A 242 2.33 11.98 0.56
N LYS A 243 2.19 13.24 0.16
CA LYS A 243 1.32 13.66 -0.95
C LYS A 243 1.76 13.16 -2.32
N LYS A 244 3.04 12.80 -2.49
CA LYS A 244 3.57 12.30 -3.77
C LYS A 244 3.24 10.83 -4.00
N TYR A 245 2.90 10.09 -2.95
CA TYR A 245 2.55 8.68 -3.07
C TYR A 245 1.13 8.49 -3.60
N MET A 246 0.95 7.38 -4.31
CA MET A 246 -0.36 6.88 -4.74
C MET A 246 -1.33 6.73 -3.58
N THR A 247 -2.61 6.87 -3.91
CA THR A 247 -3.76 6.54 -3.08
C THR A 247 -4.16 5.08 -3.25
N VAL A 248 -5.14 4.63 -2.47
CA VAL A 248 -5.75 3.30 -2.68
C VAL A 248 -6.50 3.24 -3.99
N ILE A 249 -7.18 4.31 -4.39
CA ILE A 249 -7.86 4.38 -5.68
C ILE A 249 -6.85 4.14 -6.80
N ASP A 250 -5.72 4.84 -6.77
CA ASP A 250 -4.63 4.63 -7.73
C ASP A 250 -4.15 3.16 -7.73
N ALA A 251 -3.95 2.57 -6.53
CA ALA A 251 -3.53 1.19 -6.39
C ALA A 251 -4.56 0.19 -6.94
N ILE A 252 -5.86 0.46 -6.82
CA ILE A 252 -6.90 -0.40 -7.37
C ILE A 252 -6.88 -0.37 -8.90
N HIS A 253 -6.77 0.82 -9.52
CA HIS A 253 -6.65 0.95 -10.97
C HIS A 253 -5.43 0.18 -11.51
N ILE A 254 -4.33 0.18 -10.75
CA ILE A 254 -3.13 -0.59 -11.07
C ILE A 254 -3.39 -2.10 -11.09
N GLU A 255 -4.15 -2.62 -10.13
CA GLU A 255 -4.40 -4.06 -9.99
C GLU A 255 -5.58 -4.57 -10.87
N ASP A 256 -6.52 -3.70 -11.26
CA ASP A 256 -7.67 -4.09 -12.10
C ASP A 256 -7.27 -4.45 -13.54
N ILE A 257 -6.24 -3.78 -14.08
CA ILE A 257 -5.70 -4.10 -15.40
C ILE A 257 -4.48 -5.01 -15.22
N ASP A 258 -4.68 -6.30 -15.42
CA ASP A 258 -3.55 -7.22 -15.47
C ASP A 258 -2.56 -6.80 -16.58
N LEU A 259 -1.27 -7.00 -16.34
CA LEU A 259 -0.20 -6.52 -17.23
C LEU A 259 -0.34 -7.01 -18.69
N LYS A 260 -0.93 -8.19 -18.89
CA LYS A 260 -1.14 -8.79 -20.21
C LYS A 260 -2.31 -8.12 -20.92
N THR A 261 -3.36 -7.77 -20.19
CA THR A 261 -4.49 -6.98 -20.68
C THR A 261 -4.04 -5.54 -21.00
N ALA A 262 -3.20 -4.92 -20.17
CA ALA A 262 -2.58 -3.63 -20.46
C ALA A 262 -1.79 -3.67 -21.77
N GLN A 263 -0.94 -4.69 -21.96
CA GLN A 263 -0.20 -4.90 -23.21
C GLN A 263 -1.11 -5.15 -24.40
N GLN A 264 -2.17 -5.95 -24.25
CA GLN A 264 -3.11 -6.23 -25.34
C GLN A 264 -3.91 -5.01 -25.78
N ILE A 265 -4.44 -4.23 -24.82
CA ILE A 265 -5.14 -2.96 -25.10
C ILE A 265 -4.21 -2.04 -25.85
N ALA A 266 -2.98 -1.94 -25.40
CA ALA A 266 -2.05 -0.98 -25.92
C ALA A 266 -1.45 -1.39 -27.28
N ASP A 267 -1.21 -2.69 -27.51
CA ASP A 267 -0.92 -3.25 -28.84
C ASP A 267 -2.07 -3.01 -29.82
N ALA A 268 -3.32 -3.15 -29.36
CA ALA A 268 -4.49 -2.96 -30.19
C ALA A 268 -4.75 -1.46 -30.52
N THR A 269 -4.36 -0.56 -29.61
CA THR A 269 -4.33 0.90 -29.79
C THR A 269 -3.34 1.29 -30.89
N ILE A 270 -2.09 0.82 -30.80
CA ILE A 270 -1.02 1.09 -31.80
C ILE A 270 -1.42 0.62 -33.20
N ASN A 271 -2.11 -0.52 -33.28
CA ASN A 271 -2.55 -1.09 -34.55
C ASN A 271 -3.85 -0.45 -35.11
N GLN A 272 -4.33 0.66 -34.53
CA GLN A 272 -5.55 1.40 -34.92
C GLN A 272 -6.82 0.55 -35.01
N ASN A 273 -6.84 -0.62 -34.35
CA ASN A 273 -7.89 -1.62 -34.53
C ASN A 273 -8.93 -1.63 -33.40
N VAL A 274 -8.94 -0.66 -32.49
CA VAL A 274 -9.91 -0.60 -31.39
C VAL A 274 -10.71 0.68 -31.45
N LYS A 275 -12.03 0.51 -31.61
CA LYS A 275 -13.02 1.58 -31.65
C LYS A 275 -13.59 1.97 -30.28
N GLU A 276 -13.15 1.36 -29.19
CA GLU A 276 -13.66 1.63 -27.84
C GLU A 276 -12.55 1.39 -26.80
N ILE A 277 -11.61 2.33 -26.66
CA ILE A 277 -10.73 2.40 -25.48
C ILE A 277 -11.40 3.37 -24.51
N LYS A 278 -11.65 2.94 -23.27
CA LYS A 278 -12.28 3.79 -22.26
C LYS A 278 -11.20 4.68 -21.61
N SER A 279 -11.58 5.87 -21.16
CA SER A 279 -10.71 6.77 -20.38
C SER A 279 -10.00 6.05 -19.22
N TYR A 280 -10.71 5.10 -18.61
CA TYR A 280 -10.26 4.26 -17.49
C TYR A 280 -9.03 3.40 -17.81
N ASP A 281 -8.92 2.89 -19.04
CA ASP A 281 -7.83 2.01 -19.44
C ASP A 281 -6.51 2.80 -19.57
N ILE A 282 -6.61 4.03 -20.09
CA ILE A 282 -5.49 4.96 -20.29
C ILE A 282 -4.91 5.40 -18.93
N TYR A 283 -5.80 5.76 -18.01
CA TYR A 283 -5.45 6.15 -16.64
C TYR A 283 -4.70 5.03 -15.89
N SER A 284 -5.21 3.81 -15.97
CA SER A 284 -4.64 2.63 -15.30
C SER A 284 -3.27 2.24 -15.87
N ILE A 285 -3.07 2.33 -17.19
CA ILE A 285 -1.76 2.09 -17.85
C ILE A 285 -0.73 3.12 -17.38
N ALA A 286 -1.11 4.41 -17.30
CA ALA A 286 -0.23 5.47 -16.84
C ALA A 286 0.16 5.31 -15.36
N LEU A 287 -0.80 4.93 -14.51
CA LEU A 287 -0.54 4.61 -13.12
C LEU A 287 0.39 3.39 -12.96
N ARG A 288 0.27 2.36 -13.80
CA ARG A 288 1.17 1.19 -13.76
C ARG A 288 2.61 1.57 -14.09
N LEU A 289 2.80 2.46 -15.06
CA LEU A 289 4.12 3.04 -15.38
C LEU A 289 4.69 3.87 -14.23
N TYR A 290 3.85 4.67 -13.58
CA TYR A 290 4.23 5.44 -12.39
C TYR A 290 4.63 4.53 -11.21
N ALA A 291 3.86 3.47 -10.95
CA ALA A 291 3.97 2.64 -9.75
C ALA A 291 5.15 1.67 -9.79
N ASP A 292 5.35 1.02 -10.95
CA ASP A 292 6.26 -0.10 -11.10
C ASP A 292 7.50 0.27 -11.95
N ALA A 293 7.55 1.48 -12.52
CA ALA A 293 8.58 1.89 -13.50
C ALA A 293 8.78 0.85 -14.62
N ASP A 294 7.69 0.16 -15.00
CA ASP A 294 7.76 -0.95 -15.94
C ASP A 294 7.99 -0.44 -17.37
N GLN A 295 9.25 -0.51 -17.81
CA GLN A 295 9.68 -0.06 -19.14
C GLN A 295 8.92 -0.73 -20.29
N ARG A 296 8.32 -1.91 -20.08
CA ARG A 296 7.51 -2.59 -21.10
C ARG A 296 6.28 -1.78 -21.50
N LEU A 297 5.80 -0.92 -20.61
CA LEU A 297 4.62 -0.12 -20.85
C LEU A 297 4.94 1.26 -21.48
N LEU A 298 6.22 1.65 -21.51
CA LEU A 298 6.69 2.95 -21.97
C LEU A 298 6.25 3.32 -23.41
N PRO A 299 6.28 2.39 -24.38
CA PRO A 299 5.80 2.67 -25.74
C PRO A 299 4.33 3.11 -25.78
N TYR A 300 3.52 2.69 -24.81
CA TYR A 300 2.09 2.93 -24.78
C TYR A 300 1.74 4.31 -24.22
N VAL A 301 2.42 4.75 -23.15
CA VAL A 301 2.28 6.14 -22.69
C VAL A 301 2.74 7.13 -23.77
N LYS A 302 3.79 6.79 -24.53
CA LYS A 302 4.15 7.58 -25.71
C LYS A 302 3.06 7.54 -26.79
N CYS A 303 2.39 6.42 -27.00
CA CYS A 303 1.26 6.38 -27.93
C CYS A 303 0.12 7.32 -27.48
N TYR A 304 -0.24 7.31 -26.19
CA TYR A 304 -1.36 8.12 -25.69
C TYR A 304 -1.04 9.61 -25.56
N LEU A 305 0.17 9.98 -25.13
CA LEU A 305 0.57 11.39 -24.99
C LEU A 305 0.84 12.09 -26.32
N PHE A 306 1.12 11.36 -27.39
CA PHE A 306 1.55 11.94 -28.67
C PHE A 306 0.57 11.65 -29.81
N ASP A 307 -0.59 11.08 -29.51
CA ASP A 307 -1.67 10.87 -30.46
C ASP A 307 -2.80 11.89 -30.19
N ASP A 308 -3.09 12.70 -31.21
CA ASP A 308 -4.07 13.78 -31.14
C ASP A 308 -5.49 13.30 -30.77
N PHE A 309 -5.80 12.01 -30.96
CA PHE A 309 -7.08 11.44 -30.54
C PHE A 309 -7.28 11.49 -29.02
N PHE A 310 -6.19 11.39 -28.25
CA PHE A 310 -6.22 11.30 -26.79
C PHE A 310 -5.86 12.62 -26.09
N HIS A 311 -5.81 13.75 -26.82
CA HIS A 311 -5.44 15.07 -26.29
C HIS A 311 -6.22 15.50 -25.03
N ILE A 312 -7.47 15.06 -24.89
CA ILE A 312 -8.31 15.38 -23.73
C ILE A 312 -7.78 14.76 -22.41
N TYR A 313 -6.94 13.73 -22.49
CA TYR A 313 -6.34 13.05 -21.34
C TYR A 313 -4.90 13.47 -21.07
N HIS A 314 -4.29 14.31 -21.93
CA HIS A 314 -2.88 14.69 -21.77
C HIS A 314 -2.59 15.34 -20.42
N ALA A 315 -3.48 16.22 -19.96
CA ALA A 315 -3.33 16.90 -18.67
C ALA A 315 -3.31 15.90 -17.50
N GLU A 316 -4.27 14.97 -17.48
CA GLU A 316 -4.38 13.93 -16.45
C GLU A 316 -3.18 12.98 -16.48
N LEU A 317 -2.75 12.56 -17.68
CA LEU A 317 -1.56 11.72 -17.86
C LEU A 317 -0.28 12.40 -17.37
N ILE A 318 -0.08 13.68 -17.72
CA ILE A 318 1.08 14.45 -17.29
C ILE A 318 1.05 14.67 -15.79
N GLU A 319 -0.11 14.98 -15.21
CA GLU A 319 -0.25 15.10 -13.75
C GLU A 319 0.14 13.80 -13.04
N ILE A 320 -0.34 12.65 -13.50
CA ILE A 320 0.03 11.33 -12.93
C ILE A 320 1.53 11.08 -13.04
N LEU A 321 2.10 11.25 -14.23
CA LEU A 321 3.52 11.00 -14.47
C LEU A 321 4.42 11.96 -13.67
N SER A 322 3.94 13.18 -13.41
CA SER A 322 4.66 14.20 -12.63
C SER A 322 4.81 13.85 -11.14
N LYS A 323 3.96 12.96 -10.61
CA LYS A 323 3.99 12.60 -9.18
C LYS A 323 5.25 11.80 -8.79
N ASN A 324 5.93 11.13 -9.73
CA ASN A 324 7.15 10.37 -9.48
C ASN A 324 8.05 10.35 -10.72
N VAL A 325 8.78 11.45 -10.89
CA VAL A 325 9.60 11.67 -12.07
C VAL A 325 10.91 10.88 -11.97
N ASN A 326 11.10 9.96 -12.90
CA ASN A 326 12.37 9.27 -13.14
C ASN A 326 12.96 9.68 -14.50
N GLU A 327 14.19 9.28 -14.79
CA GLU A 327 14.90 9.68 -16.02
C GLU A 327 14.11 9.37 -17.31
N GLU A 328 13.37 8.27 -17.36
CA GLU A 328 12.56 7.90 -18.54
C GLU A 328 11.30 8.78 -18.66
N ILE A 329 10.66 9.13 -17.54
CA ILE A 329 9.52 10.05 -17.52
C ILE A 329 9.98 11.47 -17.90
N GLN A 330 11.13 11.93 -17.40
CA GLN A 330 11.70 13.22 -17.80
C GLN A 330 11.93 13.29 -19.31
N LYS A 331 12.44 12.20 -19.89
CA LYS A 331 12.65 12.11 -21.33
C LYS A 331 11.33 12.18 -22.11
N ILE A 332 10.27 11.53 -21.63
CA ILE A 332 8.93 11.64 -22.22
C ILE A 332 8.44 13.10 -22.18
N PHE A 333 8.58 13.77 -21.03
CA PHE A 333 8.18 15.16 -20.87
C PHE A 333 8.95 16.11 -21.79
N LEU A 334 10.26 15.93 -21.90
CA LEU A 334 11.08 16.67 -22.86
C LEU A 334 10.64 16.45 -24.31
N GLU A 335 10.40 15.20 -24.71
CA GLU A 335 9.88 14.87 -26.04
C GLU A 335 8.51 15.54 -26.29
N TYR A 336 7.63 15.56 -25.28
CA TYR A 336 6.30 16.17 -25.36
C TYR A 336 6.38 17.69 -25.56
N ILE A 337 7.24 18.38 -24.79
CA ILE A 337 7.48 19.82 -24.95
C ILE A 337 8.02 20.15 -26.34
N ILE A 338 8.94 19.34 -26.85
CA ILE A 338 9.53 19.56 -28.19
C ILE A 338 8.48 19.39 -29.29
N GLN A 339 7.55 18.46 -29.13
CA GLN A 339 6.54 18.18 -30.16
C GLN A 339 5.38 19.18 -30.15
N TYR A 340 4.95 19.63 -28.97
CA TYR A 340 3.81 20.52 -28.81
C TYR A 340 4.30 21.94 -28.43
N ASP A 341 4.48 22.80 -29.42
CA ASP A 341 5.01 24.17 -29.27
C ASP A 341 4.02 25.15 -28.57
N ASN A 342 2.75 24.77 -28.42
CA ASN A 342 1.67 25.54 -27.78
C ASN A 342 1.03 24.73 -26.65
N ILE A 343 1.84 24.33 -25.68
CA ILE A 343 1.33 23.68 -24.47
C ILE A 343 0.61 24.72 -23.61
N ASP A 344 -0.52 24.32 -23.04
CA ASP A 344 -1.26 25.11 -22.06
C ASP A 344 -0.35 25.56 -20.91
N ASP A 345 -0.47 26.81 -20.46
CA ASP A 345 0.44 27.41 -19.48
C ASP A 345 0.52 26.59 -18.17
N ASP A 346 -0.59 25.99 -17.72
CA ASP A 346 -0.64 25.17 -16.51
C ASP A 346 0.12 23.84 -16.72
N LEU A 347 -0.03 23.24 -17.91
CA LEU A 347 0.65 22.00 -18.27
C LEU A 347 2.15 22.21 -18.47
N TYR A 348 2.54 23.33 -19.07
CA TYR A 348 3.93 23.72 -19.26
C TYR A 348 4.61 23.90 -17.90
N GLN A 349 3.93 24.54 -16.95
CA GLN A 349 4.45 24.73 -15.59
C GLN A 349 4.68 23.38 -14.88
N ILE A 350 3.72 22.45 -14.95
CA ILE A 350 3.86 21.10 -14.39
C ILE A 350 5.08 20.39 -14.99
N LEU A 351 5.25 20.45 -16.31
CA LEU A 351 6.38 19.79 -16.96
C LEU A 351 7.73 20.44 -16.56
N CYS A 352 7.80 21.76 -16.51
CA CYS A 352 9.00 22.50 -16.11
C CYS A 352 9.39 22.29 -14.64
N ASP A 353 8.43 22.10 -13.74
CA ASP A 353 8.71 21.85 -12.31
C ASP A 353 9.31 20.44 -12.06
N ASN A 354 9.25 19.56 -13.07
CA ASN A 354 9.53 18.14 -12.96
C ASN A 354 10.70 17.66 -13.84
N ILE A 355 11.15 18.46 -14.80
CA ILE A 355 12.39 18.26 -15.60
C ILE A 355 13.58 18.87 -14.84
#